data_AF-A0A9D9WZG9-F1
#
_entry.id   AF-A0A9D9WZG9-F1
#
_cell.length_a   1.000
_cell.length_b   1.000
_cell.length_c   1.000
_cell.angle_alpha   90.00
_cell.angle_beta   90.00
_cell.angle_gamma   90.00
#
_symmetry.space_group_name_H-M   'P 1'
#
loop_
_entity.id
_entity.type
_entity.pdbx_description
1 polymer ?
#
loop_
_entity_poly.entity_id
_entity_poly.type
_entity_poly.pdbx_seq_one_letter_code
_entity_poly.pdbx_strand_id
1 'polypeptide(L)'
;MIITSLLDTDLYKFTMMQVVLHQFPGAQVEYKFKCRNPGVPLAPFAKEIREEIRSLCSLTFKEGELQYLRSLRFIKSDFVDFLDLFKLNEKYIMVTALPSGEIDITIKGPWLHTILFEIPVLAIVNEVFFRNTQKVPDLMEGRRRLDTKIAQLQAPGLETLKIADYGTRRRFSRAWHEEVLRVLSARLGTGPSGQFAGTSNVYYAYLLGLTPLGTMAHEYLQACQALGPRLRDSQIFAFESWAKEYRGDLGIALSDVYGFNAFLRDFDLYFCKLFDGARHDSGDPFSWG
;
A
#
# COMPACT_ATOMS: atom_id res chain seq x y z
N MET A 1 -13.07 13.46 -9.24
CA MET A 1 -12.77 12.03 -9.01
C MET A 1 -11.28 11.77 -9.24
N ILE A 2 -10.54 11.63 -8.14
CA ILE A 2 -9.11 11.32 -8.09
C ILE A 2 -8.88 9.83 -8.29
N ILE A 3 -9.61 9.00 -7.54
CA ILE A 3 -9.55 7.53 -7.63
C ILE A 3 -10.63 7.06 -8.58
N THR A 4 -10.25 6.30 -9.62
CA THR A 4 -11.15 5.88 -10.70
C THR A 4 -11.28 4.35 -10.84
N SER A 5 -10.54 3.61 -10.02
CA SER A 5 -10.55 2.15 -9.94
C SER A 5 -10.22 1.73 -8.50
N LEU A 6 -10.82 0.65 -8.02
CA LEU A 6 -10.46 0.05 -6.72
C LEU A 6 -9.10 -0.67 -6.79
N LEU A 7 -8.53 -0.90 -7.99
CA LEU A 7 -7.14 -1.33 -8.15
C LEU A 7 -6.13 -0.22 -7.87
N ASP A 8 -6.53 1.05 -7.81
CA ASP A 8 -5.61 2.19 -7.56
C ASP A 8 -5.23 2.26 -6.07
N THR A 9 -4.55 1.21 -5.63
CA THR A 9 -4.13 0.91 -4.27
C THR A 9 -2.90 -0.02 -4.31
N ASP A 10 -2.25 -0.23 -3.18
CA ASP A 10 -1.05 -1.07 -3.10
C ASP A 10 -1.40 -2.57 -2.98
N LEU A 11 -0.61 -3.45 -3.63
CA LEU A 11 -0.85 -4.90 -3.65
C LEU A 11 -1.04 -5.52 -2.26
N TYR A 12 -0.26 -5.07 -1.29
CA TYR A 12 -0.30 -5.60 0.07
C TYR A 12 -1.69 -5.47 0.72
N LYS A 13 -2.53 -4.55 0.23
CA LYS A 13 -3.90 -4.41 0.70
C LYS A 13 -4.78 -5.58 0.31
N PHE A 14 -4.66 -6.05 -0.93
CA PHE A 14 -5.39 -7.24 -1.39
C PHE A 14 -4.90 -8.49 -0.68
N THR A 15 -3.58 -8.63 -0.56
CA THR A 15 -3.01 -9.84 0.04
C THR A 15 -3.31 -9.91 1.55
N MET A 16 -3.27 -8.80 2.28
CA MET A 16 -3.75 -8.81 3.66
C MET A 16 -5.25 -9.05 3.73
N MET A 17 -6.05 -8.39 2.88
CA MET A 17 -7.51 -8.55 2.87
C MET A 17 -7.96 -10.00 2.60
N GLN A 18 -7.25 -10.73 1.74
CA GLN A 18 -7.49 -12.15 1.52
C GLN A 18 -7.25 -12.97 2.80
N VAL A 19 -6.17 -12.69 3.55
CA VAL A 19 -5.93 -13.31 4.86
C VAL A 19 -7.09 -12.99 5.82
N VAL A 20 -7.54 -11.73 5.85
CA VAL A 20 -8.67 -11.30 6.68
C VAL A 20 -9.93 -12.07 6.32
N LEU A 21 -10.24 -12.25 5.03
CA LEU A 21 -11.41 -13.00 4.58
C LEU A 21 -11.36 -14.45 5.08
N HIS A 22 -10.23 -15.14 4.87
CA HIS A 22 -10.14 -16.58 5.14
C HIS A 22 -9.94 -16.92 6.62
N GLN A 23 -9.31 -16.03 7.39
CA GLN A 23 -8.86 -16.35 8.75
C GLN A 23 -9.48 -15.46 9.81
N PHE A 24 -9.84 -14.22 9.49
CA PHE A 24 -10.31 -13.22 10.46
C PHE A 24 -11.57 -12.44 10.03
N PRO A 25 -12.61 -13.08 9.45
CA PRO A 25 -13.74 -12.36 8.84
C PRO A 25 -14.57 -11.55 9.87
N GLY A 26 -14.52 -11.93 11.14
CA GLY A 26 -15.21 -11.25 12.23
C GLY A 26 -14.45 -10.07 12.86
N ALA A 27 -13.19 -9.83 12.47
CA ALA A 27 -12.35 -8.82 13.10
C ALA A 27 -12.90 -7.40 12.90
N GLN A 28 -12.85 -6.58 13.96
CA GLN A 28 -13.20 -5.15 13.93
C GLN A 28 -11.96 -4.32 14.18
N VAL A 29 -11.83 -3.21 13.47
CA VAL A 29 -10.67 -2.32 13.55
C VAL A 29 -11.10 -0.85 13.55
N GLU A 30 -10.18 -0.01 14.00
CA GLU A 30 -10.28 1.44 13.89
C GLU A 30 -8.96 2.00 13.37
N TYR A 31 -9.01 2.83 12.33
CA TYR A 31 -7.88 3.58 11.79
C TYR A 31 -8.08 5.06 12.04
N LYS A 32 -6.97 5.75 12.34
CA LYS A 32 -6.91 7.20 12.51
C LYS A 32 -5.91 7.79 11.52
N PHE A 33 -6.37 8.77 10.74
CA PHE A 33 -5.47 9.59 9.94
C PHE A 33 -4.62 10.49 10.83
N LYS A 34 -3.36 10.70 10.45
CA LYS A 34 -2.49 11.68 11.09
C LYS A 34 -1.64 12.40 10.06
N CYS A 35 -1.82 13.71 9.95
CA CYS A 35 -0.81 14.57 9.34
C CYS A 35 0.31 14.80 10.37
N ARG A 36 1.55 14.42 10.02
CA ARG A 36 2.71 14.55 10.90
C ARG A 36 3.44 15.88 10.73
N ASN A 37 3.17 16.60 9.65
CA ASN A 37 3.77 17.90 9.37
C ASN A 37 2.97 18.98 10.12
N PRO A 38 3.62 19.77 10.98
CA PRO A 38 2.94 20.83 11.72
C PRO A 38 2.46 21.93 10.76
N GLY A 39 1.30 22.53 11.06
CA GLY A 39 0.81 23.72 10.37
C GLY A 39 0.30 23.51 8.94
N VAL A 40 0.10 22.27 8.48
CA VAL A 40 -0.50 22.00 7.17
C VAL A 40 -2.02 22.21 7.22
N PRO A 41 -2.58 23.20 6.51
CA PRO A 41 -4.01 23.50 6.55
C PRO A 41 -4.79 22.51 5.68
N LEU A 42 -5.48 21.56 6.32
CA LEU A 42 -6.33 20.57 5.63
C LEU A 42 -7.83 20.84 5.86
N ALA A 43 -8.20 21.50 6.96
CA ALA A 43 -9.60 21.82 7.28
C ALA A 43 -10.35 22.53 6.14
N PRO A 44 -9.75 23.50 5.41
CA PRO A 44 -10.43 24.16 4.30
C PRO A 44 -10.86 23.20 3.19
N PHE A 45 -10.17 22.08 3.03
CA PHE A 45 -10.40 21.11 1.96
C PHE A 45 -11.25 19.90 2.40
N ALA A 46 -11.73 19.87 3.64
CA ALA A 46 -12.49 18.74 4.17
C ALA A 46 -13.76 18.43 3.36
N LYS A 47 -14.40 19.44 2.77
CA LYS A 47 -15.58 19.23 1.89
C LYS A 47 -15.19 18.45 0.62
N GLU A 48 -14.15 18.89 -0.08
CA GLU A 48 -13.66 18.23 -1.31
C GLU A 48 -13.18 16.81 -1.00
N ILE A 49 -12.46 16.60 0.12
CA ILE A 49 -12.04 15.27 0.58
C ILE A 49 -13.25 14.34 0.79
N ARG A 50 -14.34 14.82 1.41
CA ARG A 50 -15.57 14.03 1.59
C ARG A 50 -16.23 13.67 0.25
N GLU A 51 -16.26 14.60 -0.70
CA GLU A 51 -16.82 14.37 -2.04
C GLU A 51 -16.03 13.33 -2.84
N GLU A 52 -14.70 13.35 -2.72
CA GLU A 52 -13.81 12.35 -3.32
C GLU A 52 -13.92 10.98 -2.63
N ILE A 53 -14.10 10.94 -1.30
CA ILE A 53 -14.39 9.68 -0.58
C ILE A 53 -15.75 9.11 -0.97
N ARG A 54 -16.79 9.95 -1.10
CA ARG A 54 -18.11 9.51 -1.62
C ARG A 54 -17.98 8.90 -3.02
N SER A 55 -17.19 9.55 -3.87
CA SER A 55 -16.87 9.05 -5.21
C SER A 55 -16.17 7.69 -5.16
N LEU A 56 -15.17 7.54 -4.28
CA LEU A 56 -14.49 6.26 -4.02
C LEU A 56 -15.48 5.16 -3.59
N CYS A 57 -16.41 5.45 -2.67
CA CYS A 57 -17.42 4.49 -2.20
C CYS A 57 -18.45 4.07 -3.26
N SER A 58 -18.56 4.81 -4.37
CA SER A 58 -19.42 4.46 -5.51
C SER A 58 -18.77 3.47 -6.49
N LEU A 59 -17.46 3.24 -6.37
CA LEU A 59 -16.73 2.36 -7.29
C LEU A 59 -17.07 0.89 -7.07
N THR A 60 -16.90 0.11 -8.15
CA THR A 60 -16.96 -1.35 -8.20
C THR A 60 -15.76 -1.84 -8.99
N PHE A 61 -15.33 -3.08 -8.76
CA PHE A 61 -14.34 -3.71 -9.62
C PHE A 61 -14.95 -3.98 -11.00
N LYS A 62 -14.16 -3.75 -12.04
CA LYS A 62 -14.55 -4.09 -13.42
C LYS A 62 -14.15 -5.53 -13.71
N GLU A 63 -14.84 -6.18 -14.63
CA GLU A 63 -14.55 -7.57 -15.03
C GLU A 63 -13.07 -7.78 -15.41
N GLY A 64 -12.49 -6.89 -16.22
CA GLY A 64 -11.06 -6.99 -16.59
C GLY A 64 -10.10 -6.84 -15.41
N GLU A 65 -10.47 -6.07 -14.39
CA GLU A 65 -9.69 -5.89 -13.17
C GLU A 65 -9.74 -7.15 -12.30
N LEU A 66 -10.92 -7.78 -12.18
CA LEU A 66 -11.11 -9.05 -11.47
C LEU A 66 -10.37 -10.20 -12.16
N GLN A 67 -10.43 -10.29 -13.49
CA GLN A 67 -9.67 -11.30 -14.23
C GLN A 67 -8.16 -11.12 -14.10
N TYR A 68 -7.68 -9.87 -14.08
CA TYR A 68 -6.28 -9.59 -13.78
C TYR A 68 -5.89 -10.10 -12.38
N LEU A 69 -6.68 -9.78 -11.35
CA LEU A 69 -6.42 -10.28 -9.99
C LEU A 69 -6.44 -11.81 -9.94
N ARG A 70 -7.40 -12.45 -10.61
CA ARG A 70 -7.51 -13.93 -10.71
C ARG A 70 -6.31 -14.58 -11.40
N SER A 71 -5.59 -13.83 -12.25
CA SER A 71 -4.37 -14.32 -12.91
C SER A 71 -3.14 -14.36 -11.99
N LEU A 72 -3.17 -13.66 -10.85
CA LEU A 72 -2.08 -13.66 -9.88
C LEU A 72 -2.12 -14.97 -9.07
N ARG A 73 -1.07 -15.79 -9.16
CA ARG A 73 -1.03 -17.15 -8.61
C ARG A 73 -1.39 -17.27 -7.12
N PHE A 74 -1.15 -16.22 -6.33
CA PHE A 74 -1.39 -16.19 -4.89
C PHE A 74 -2.78 -15.62 -4.51
N ILE A 75 -3.53 -15.09 -5.48
CA ILE A 75 -4.89 -14.61 -5.30
C ILE A 75 -5.87 -15.76 -5.55
N LYS A 76 -6.68 -16.10 -4.56
CA LYS A 76 -7.62 -17.23 -4.61
C LYS A 76 -8.93 -16.82 -5.28
N SER A 77 -9.57 -17.75 -5.96
CA SER A 77 -10.77 -17.46 -6.76
C SER A 77 -11.95 -16.97 -5.93
N ASP A 78 -12.16 -17.54 -4.74
CA ASP A 78 -13.21 -17.15 -3.80
C ASP A 78 -13.02 -15.72 -3.27
N PHE A 79 -11.77 -15.28 -3.09
CA PHE A 79 -11.49 -13.88 -2.78
C PHE A 79 -11.86 -12.94 -3.95
N VAL A 80 -11.58 -13.32 -5.20
CA VAL A 80 -11.99 -12.53 -6.37
C VAL A 80 -13.52 -12.47 -6.49
N ASP A 81 -14.21 -13.59 -6.24
CA ASP A 81 -15.68 -13.65 -6.25
C ASP A 81 -16.29 -12.76 -5.15
N PHE A 82 -15.62 -12.67 -3.99
CA PHE A 82 -15.97 -11.69 -2.96
C PHE A 82 -15.73 -10.24 -3.43
N LEU A 83 -14.62 -9.96 -4.13
CA LEU A 83 -14.33 -8.62 -4.66
C LEU A 83 -15.35 -8.16 -5.70
N ASP A 84 -15.94 -9.05 -6.50
CA ASP A 84 -17.01 -8.72 -7.45
C ASP A 84 -18.23 -8.07 -6.75
N LEU A 85 -18.56 -8.55 -5.54
CA LEU A 85 -19.64 -8.01 -4.72
C LEU A 85 -19.20 -6.86 -3.81
N PHE A 86 -17.89 -6.61 -3.70
CA PHE A 86 -17.33 -5.68 -2.74
C PHE A 86 -17.62 -4.22 -3.10
N LYS A 87 -18.02 -3.44 -2.09
CA LYS A 87 -18.09 -1.99 -2.14
C LYS A 87 -17.58 -1.38 -0.83
N LEU A 88 -16.81 -0.31 -0.95
CA LEU A 88 -16.52 0.57 0.18
C LEU A 88 -17.80 1.27 0.62
N ASN A 89 -17.97 1.46 1.93
CA ASN A 89 -19.20 2.02 2.48
C ASN A 89 -18.91 3.28 3.31
N GLU A 90 -19.53 4.40 2.95
CA GLU A 90 -19.39 5.70 3.63
C GLU A 90 -19.70 5.60 5.13
N LYS A 91 -20.54 4.67 5.57
CA LYS A 91 -20.88 4.51 6.99
C LYS A 91 -19.68 4.20 7.89
N TYR A 92 -18.58 3.69 7.31
CA TYR A 92 -17.39 3.32 8.06
C TYR A 92 -16.35 4.43 8.15
N ILE A 93 -16.52 5.56 7.46
CA ILE A 93 -15.52 6.63 7.40
C ILE A 93 -16.13 7.99 7.75
N MET A 94 -15.47 8.71 8.66
CA MET A 94 -15.87 10.04 9.09
C MET A 94 -14.71 11.01 8.89
N VAL A 95 -14.99 12.17 8.28
CA VAL A 95 -14.04 13.26 8.07
C VAL A 95 -14.54 14.51 8.78
N THR A 96 -13.77 15.03 9.72
CA THR A 96 -14.12 16.20 10.53
C THR A 96 -13.05 17.27 10.37
N ALA A 97 -13.46 18.49 9.99
CA ALA A 97 -12.58 19.65 10.00
C ALA A 97 -12.43 20.15 11.44
N LEU A 98 -11.21 20.43 11.88
CA LEU A 98 -10.92 20.88 13.23
C LEU A 98 -10.69 22.39 13.28
N PRO A 99 -11.03 23.09 14.39
CA PRO A 99 -10.74 24.51 14.57
C PRO A 99 -9.25 24.86 14.47
N SER A 100 -8.36 23.90 14.68
CA SER A 100 -6.90 24.05 14.53
C SER A 100 -6.44 24.23 13.08
N GLY A 101 -7.32 24.02 12.09
CA GLY A 101 -6.94 23.98 10.67
C GLY A 101 -6.57 22.58 10.17
N GLU A 102 -6.51 21.57 11.05
CA GLU A 102 -6.30 20.17 10.71
C GLU A 102 -7.61 19.43 10.37
N ILE A 103 -7.51 18.16 9.97
CA ILE A 103 -8.65 17.25 9.81
C ILE A 103 -8.46 16.00 10.68
N ASP A 104 -9.56 15.48 11.23
CA ASP A 104 -9.65 14.13 11.79
C ASP A 104 -10.35 13.23 10.77
N ILE A 105 -9.70 12.14 10.38
CA ILE A 105 -10.34 11.07 9.59
C ILE A 105 -10.28 9.80 10.43
N THR A 106 -11.46 9.25 10.72
CA THR A 106 -11.60 7.99 11.44
C THR A 106 -12.29 6.97 10.54
N ILE A 107 -11.73 5.78 10.43
CA ILE A 107 -12.35 4.65 9.74
C ILE A 107 -12.59 3.56 10.78
N LYS A 108 -13.83 3.10 10.94
CA LYS A 108 -14.20 2.12 11.97
C LYS A 108 -15.20 1.11 11.40
N GLY A 109 -14.92 -0.17 11.57
CA GLY A 109 -15.80 -1.25 11.11
C GLY A 109 -15.10 -2.60 10.97
N PRO A 110 -15.74 -3.56 10.28
CA PRO A 110 -15.12 -4.86 10.01
C PRO A 110 -13.85 -4.68 9.19
N TRP A 111 -12.76 -5.32 9.62
CA TRP A 111 -11.44 -5.19 8.98
C TRP A 111 -11.52 -5.48 7.49
N LEU A 112 -12.23 -6.55 7.13
CA LEU A 112 -12.49 -6.97 5.75
C LEU A 112 -13.12 -5.86 4.90
N HIS A 113 -13.98 -5.01 5.47
CA HIS A 113 -14.68 -3.94 4.74
C HIS A 113 -14.00 -2.57 4.84
N THR A 114 -12.99 -2.42 5.69
CA THR A 114 -12.32 -1.14 5.92
C THR A 114 -10.86 -1.09 5.48
N ILE A 115 -10.20 -2.25 5.32
CA ILE A 115 -8.77 -2.33 5.01
C ILE A 115 -8.36 -1.58 3.72
N LEU A 116 -9.25 -1.57 2.72
CA LEU A 116 -9.03 -0.92 1.43
C LEU A 116 -9.18 0.61 1.45
N PHE A 117 -9.59 1.23 2.58
CA PHE A 117 -9.65 2.69 2.65
C PHE A 117 -8.27 3.35 2.74
N GLU A 118 -7.26 2.72 3.36
CA GLU A 118 -5.99 3.39 3.73
C GLU A 118 -5.35 4.14 2.55
N ILE A 119 -5.00 3.41 1.48
CA ILE A 119 -4.21 3.97 0.39
C ILE A 119 -5.00 4.97 -0.45
N PRO A 120 -6.24 4.67 -0.89
CA PRO A 120 -7.06 5.63 -1.63
C PRO A 120 -7.33 6.92 -0.83
N VAL A 121 -7.64 6.83 0.47
CA VAL A 121 -7.89 8.02 1.30
C VAL A 121 -6.64 8.88 1.44
N LEU A 122 -5.47 8.27 1.67
CA LEU A 122 -4.21 9.01 1.72
C LEU A 122 -3.89 9.71 0.39
N ALA A 123 -4.08 9.02 -0.74
CA ALA A 123 -3.88 9.59 -2.06
C ALA A 123 -4.88 10.73 -2.36
N ILE A 124 -6.15 10.60 -1.96
CA ILE A 124 -7.16 11.67 -2.06
C ILE A 124 -6.74 12.90 -1.26
N VAL A 125 -6.42 12.74 0.02
CA VAL A 125 -6.04 13.86 0.89
C VAL A 125 -4.83 14.61 0.31
N ASN A 126 -3.83 13.86 -0.15
CA ASN A 126 -2.60 14.42 -0.67
C ASN A 126 -2.83 15.15 -2.01
N GLU A 127 -3.58 14.56 -2.94
CA GLU A 127 -3.84 15.17 -4.24
C GLU A 127 -4.80 16.38 -4.13
N VAL A 128 -5.81 16.32 -3.27
CA VAL A 128 -6.66 17.50 -2.96
C VAL A 128 -5.83 18.65 -2.42
N PHE A 129 -4.91 18.37 -1.50
CA PHE A 129 -4.01 19.39 -0.95
C PHE A 129 -3.15 20.04 -2.06
N PHE A 130 -2.52 19.25 -2.93
CA PHE A 130 -1.66 19.80 -3.99
C PHE A 130 -2.45 20.49 -5.11
N ARG A 131 -3.65 20.04 -5.47
CA ARG A 131 -4.52 20.75 -6.42
C ARG A 131 -4.87 22.16 -5.94
N ASN A 132 -5.09 22.32 -4.64
CA ASN A 132 -5.47 23.59 -4.05
C ASN A 132 -4.29 24.52 -3.77
N THR A 133 -3.13 23.97 -3.38
CA THR A 133 -1.93 24.74 -3.00
C THR A 133 -0.95 24.97 -4.15
N GLN A 134 -0.96 24.10 -5.17
CA GLN A 134 -0.08 24.13 -6.33
C GLN A 134 -0.91 24.13 -7.62
N LYS A 135 -1.73 25.18 -7.81
CA LYS A 135 -2.67 25.31 -8.94
C LYS A 135 -2.00 25.19 -10.31
N VAL A 136 -0.74 25.64 -10.41
CA VAL A 136 0.11 25.49 -11.59
C VAL A 136 1.36 24.70 -11.16
N PRO A 137 1.32 23.36 -11.25
CA PRO A 137 2.46 22.55 -10.85
C PRO A 137 3.62 22.70 -11.83
N ASP A 138 4.85 22.84 -11.31
CA ASP A 138 6.06 22.83 -12.13
C ASP A 138 6.47 21.40 -12.51
N LEU A 139 5.76 20.85 -13.49
CA LEU A 139 6.04 19.51 -14.02
C LEU A 139 7.38 19.44 -14.76
N MET A 140 7.90 20.57 -15.26
CA MET A 140 9.22 20.60 -15.91
C MET A 140 10.33 20.34 -14.88
N GLU A 141 10.26 21.00 -13.72
CA GLU A 141 11.17 20.71 -12.61
C GLU A 141 11.00 19.27 -12.11
N GLY A 142 9.77 18.76 -12.05
CA GLY A 142 9.50 17.35 -11.74
C GLY A 142 10.23 16.39 -12.68
N ARG A 143 10.14 16.61 -14.00
CA ARG A 143 10.84 15.82 -15.03
C ARG A 143 12.35 15.94 -14.91
N ARG A 144 12.88 17.15 -14.75
CA ARG A 144 14.32 17.38 -14.58
C ARG A 144 14.89 16.61 -13.37
N ARG A 145 14.16 16.60 -12.25
CA ARG A 145 14.55 15.80 -11.06
C ARG A 145 14.48 14.30 -11.32
N LEU A 146 13.46 13.84 -12.06
CA LEU A 146 13.34 12.43 -12.44
C LEU A 146 14.50 11.99 -13.34
N ASP A 147 14.82 12.78 -14.37
CA ASP A 147 15.95 12.50 -15.27
C ASP A 147 17.28 12.45 -14.51
N THR A 148 17.49 13.38 -13.57
CA THR A 148 18.69 13.38 -12.73
C THR A 148 18.82 12.08 -11.93
N LYS A 149 17.73 11.60 -11.33
CA LYS A 149 17.72 10.36 -10.55
C LYS A 149 17.91 9.11 -11.42
N ILE A 150 17.32 9.10 -12.62
CA ILE A 150 17.51 8.01 -13.58
C ILE A 150 18.97 7.95 -14.02
N ALA A 151 19.60 9.10 -14.31
CA ALA A 151 21.02 9.15 -14.65
C ALA A 151 21.92 8.62 -13.51
N GLN A 152 21.57 8.90 -12.25
CA GLN A 152 22.26 8.33 -11.09
C GLN A 152 22.13 6.81 -11.01
N LEU A 153 20.93 6.26 -11.28
CA LEU A 153 20.72 4.80 -11.28
C LEU A 153 21.47 4.10 -12.43
N GLN A 154 21.71 4.80 -13.54
CA GLN A 154 22.47 4.31 -14.69
C GLN A 154 23.98 4.53 -14.57
N ALA A 155 24.48 4.97 -13.40
CA ALA A 155 25.91 5.14 -13.18
C ALA A 155 26.64 3.79 -13.22
N PRO A 156 27.92 3.75 -13.65
CA PRO A 156 28.71 2.52 -13.68
C PRO A 156 28.74 1.80 -12.32
N GLY A 157 28.55 0.49 -12.32
CA GLY A 157 28.53 -0.35 -11.12
C GLY A 157 27.16 -0.49 -10.44
N LEU A 158 26.12 0.15 -10.98
CA LEU A 158 24.73 0.03 -10.49
C LEU A 158 23.84 -0.78 -11.43
N GLU A 159 24.39 -1.46 -12.43
CA GLU A 159 23.63 -2.17 -13.47
C GLU A 159 22.72 -3.27 -12.88
N THR A 160 23.10 -3.84 -11.73
CA THR A 160 22.32 -4.86 -11.02
C THR A 160 21.36 -4.28 -9.97
N LEU A 161 21.45 -2.98 -9.67
CA LEU A 161 20.58 -2.32 -8.70
C LEU A 161 19.13 -2.35 -9.18
N LYS A 162 18.24 -2.91 -8.35
CA LYS A 162 16.80 -2.92 -8.59
C LYS A 162 16.12 -1.85 -7.75
N ILE A 163 15.20 -1.12 -8.37
CA ILE A 163 14.28 -0.21 -7.68
C ILE A 163 12.82 -0.60 -7.96
N ALA A 164 11.95 -0.31 -7.01
CA ALA A 164 10.51 -0.52 -7.10
C ALA A 164 9.76 0.77 -6.73
N ASP A 165 8.60 0.98 -7.32
CA ASP A 165 7.71 2.08 -6.95
C ASP A 165 6.75 1.67 -5.82
N TYR A 166 6.86 2.29 -4.64
CA TYR A 166 5.89 2.23 -3.53
C TYR A 166 5.27 3.61 -3.23
N GLY A 167 5.06 4.43 -4.26
CA GLY A 167 4.73 5.85 -4.15
C GLY A 167 3.25 6.22 -4.00
N THR A 168 2.31 5.26 -4.08
CA THR A 168 0.86 5.53 -4.22
C THR A 168 0.32 6.48 -3.15
N ARG A 169 0.55 6.19 -1.87
CA ARG A 169 -0.09 6.86 -0.72
C ARG A 169 0.19 8.36 -0.59
N ARG A 170 1.30 8.85 -1.17
CA ARG A 170 1.75 10.26 -1.07
C ARG A 170 2.13 10.83 -2.43
N ARG A 171 1.60 10.25 -3.52
CA ARG A 171 1.82 10.76 -4.87
C ARG A 171 1.31 12.20 -4.99
N PHE A 172 2.02 13.02 -5.76
CA PHE A 172 1.61 14.41 -6.03
C PHE A 172 0.23 14.46 -6.70
N SER A 173 0.05 13.64 -7.75
CA SER A 173 -1.23 13.39 -8.39
C SER A 173 -1.22 12.03 -9.07
N ARG A 174 -2.41 11.51 -9.39
CA ARG A 174 -2.56 10.29 -10.20
C ARG A 174 -1.81 10.41 -11.53
N ALA A 175 -2.02 11.52 -12.25
CA ALA A 175 -1.40 11.74 -13.57
C ALA A 175 0.14 11.80 -13.48
N TRP A 176 0.69 12.46 -12.46
CA TRP A 176 2.14 12.51 -12.27
C TRP A 176 2.72 11.13 -11.92
N HIS A 177 2.03 10.34 -11.09
CA HIS A 177 2.45 8.97 -10.77
C HIS A 177 2.49 8.08 -12.01
N GLU A 178 1.48 8.17 -12.88
CA GLU A 178 1.48 7.46 -14.16
C GLU A 178 2.67 7.86 -15.04
N GLU A 179 2.94 9.17 -15.17
CA GLU A 179 4.06 9.67 -15.97
C GLU A 179 5.40 9.12 -15.45
N VAL A 180 5.64 9.19 -14.13
CA VAL A 180 6.84 8.65 -13.49
C VAL A 180 7.01 7.16 -13.82
N LEU A 181 5.95 6.37 -13.69
CA LEU A 181 6.00 4.92 -13.95
C LEU A 181 6.32 4.60 -15.41
N ARG A 182 5.71 5.31 -16.36
CA ARG A 182 5.99 5.14 -17.79
C ARG A 182 7.44 5.48 -18.11
N VAL A 183 7.97 6.58 -17.55
CA VAL A 183 9.36 6.99 -17.76
C VAL A 183 10.34 6.00 -17.14
N LEU A 184 10.10 5.55 -15.90
CA LEU A 184 10.96 4.55 -15.24
C LEU A 184 10.96 3.24 -16.02
N SER A 185 9.79 2.73 -16.42
CA SER A 185 9.68 1.51 -17.22
C SER A 185 10.43 1.62 -18.55
N ALA A 186 10.35 2.76 -19.24
CA ALA A 186 11.00 2.95 -20.54
C ALA A 186 12.52 3.13 -20.42
N ARG A 187 12.99 3.84 -19.38
CA ARG A 187 14.41 4.24 -19.26
C ARG A 187 15.26 3.26 -18.47
N LEU A 188 14.68 2.56 -17.50
CA LEU A 188 15.38 1.59 -16.65
C LEU A 188 15.14 0.14 -17.08
N GLY A 189 14.14 -0.10 -17.94
CA GLY A 189 13.71 -1.44 -18.35
C GLY A 189 13.04 -2.22 -17.23
N THR A 190 12.30 -3.26 -17.58
CA THR A 190 11.56 -4.13 -16.65
C THR A 190 12.02 -5.59 -16.74
N GLY A 191 11.52 -6.44 -15.84
CA GLY A 191 11.83 -7.86 -15.84
C GLY A 191 13.23 -8.21 -15.30
N PRO A 192 13.76 -9.41 -15.63
CA PRO A 192 15.01 -9.91 -15.04
C PRO A 192 16.22 -9.02 -15.31
N SER A 193 16.32 -8.40 -16.48
CA SER A 193 17.45 -7.57 -16.89
C SER A 193 17.26 -6.07 -16.65
N GLY A 194 16.02 -5.59 -16.43
CA GLY A 194 15.73 -4.17 -16.21
C GLY A 194 15.93 -3.72 -14.76
N GLN A 195 16.38 -2.50 -14.51
CA GLN A 195 16.57 -1.99 -13.14
C GLN A 195 15.23 -1.68 -12.43
N PHE A 196 14.13 -1.52 -13.17
CA PHE A 196 12.80 -1.28 -12.57
C PHE A 196 12.06 -2.60 -12.32
N ALA A 197 11.96 -2.99 -11.05
CA ALA A 197 11.39 -4.27 -10.65
C ALA A 197 9.86 -4.33 -10.79
N GLY A 198 9.17 -3.18 -10.67
CA GLY A 198 7.72 -3.11 -10.68
C GLY A 198 7.15 -2.00 -9.79
N THR A 199 5.86 -2.07 -9.50
CA THR A 199 5.13 -1.09 -8.67
C THR A 199 4.21 -1.80 -7.67
N SER A 200 3.98 -1.21 -6.50
CA SER A 200 2.91 -1.67 -5.62
C SER A 200 1.52 -1.34 -6.13
N ASN A 201 1.37 -0.31 -6.96
CA ASN A 201 0.07 0.15 -7.43
C ASN A 201 -0.52 -0.87 -8.41
N VAL A 202 -1.57 -1.57 -7.99
CA VAL A 202 -2.14 -2.69 -8.77
C VAL A 202 -2.78 -2.22 -10.06
N TYR A 203 -3.38 -1.02 -10.07
CA TYR A 203 -3.95 -0.41 -11.26
C TYR A 203 -2.89 -0.12 -12.31
N TYR A 204 -1.75 0.45 -11.93
CA TYR A 204 -0.67 0.70 -12.88
C TYR A 204 0.09 -0.57 -13.27
N ALA A 205 0.21 -1.56 -12.37
CA ALA A 205 0.72 -2.87 -12.74
C ALA A 205 -0.13 -3.50 -13.85
N TYR A 206 -1.45 -3.48 -13.69
CA TYR A 206 -2.42 -3.93 -14.69
C TYR A 206 -2.33 -3.12 -16.00
N LEU A 207 -2.40 -1.79 -15.92
CA LEU A 207 -2.47 -0.92 -17.09
C LEU A 207 -1.18 -0.93 -17.93
N LEU A 208 -0.03 -1.03 -17.28
CA LEU A 208 1.29 -0.90 -17.91
C LEU A 208 1.99 -2.26 -18.12
N GLY A 209 1.38 -3.37 -17.71
CA GLY A 209 1.99 -4.70 -17.79
C GLY A 209 3.23 -4.85 -16.90
N LEU A 210 3.24 -4.19 -15.73
CA LEU A 210 4.35 -4.25 -14.77
C LEU A 210 4.09 -5.35 -13.73
N THR A 211 5.17 -5.85 -13.12
CA THR A 211 5.06 -6.75 -11.97
C THR A 211 4.43 -6.01 -10.78
N PRO A 212 3.32 -6.49 -10.20
CA PRO A 212 2.79 -5.95 -8.95
C PRO A 212 3.65 -6.42 -7.78
N LEU A 213 4.06 -5.50 -6.91
CA LEU A 213 4.96 -5.76 -5.80
C LEU A 213 4.31 -5.46 -4.45
N GLY A 214 4.53 -6.33 -3.47
CA GLY A 214 3.93 -6.18 -2.15
C GLY A 214 4.48 -7.20 -1.17
N THR A 215 4.38 -6.87 0.11
CA THR A 215 4.76 -7.73 1.23
C THR A 215 3.60 -7.74 2.23
N MET A 216 3.86 -7.99 3.51
CA MET A 216 2.95 -7.64 4.60
C MET A 216 3.17 -6.20 5.10
N ALA A 217 2.17 -5.59 5.71
CA ALA A 217 2.32 -4.28 6.36
C ALA A 217 2.19 -4.38 7.88
N HIS A 218 2.62 -3.32 8.58
CA HIS A 218 2.57 -3.25 10.05
C HIS A 218 1.17 -3.54 10.59
N GLU A 219 0.10 -3.11 9.90
CA GLU A 219 -1.27 -3.32 10.38
C GLU A 219 -1.61 -4.80 10.59
N TYR A 220 -1.05 -5.70 9.77
CA TYR A 220 -1.34 -7.13 9.85
C TYR A 220 -0.77 -7.72 11.14
N LEU A 221 0.50 -7.42 11.44
CA LEU A 221 1.13 -7.85 12.68
C LEU A 221 0.52 -7.14 13.89
N GLN A 222 0.17 -5.85 13.76
CA GLN A 222 -0.52 -5.10 14.82
C GLN A 222 -1.89 -5.70 15.14
N ALA A 223 -2.67 -6.08 14.12
CA ALA A 223 -3.95 -6.76 14.33
C ALA A 223 -3.77 -8.08 15.07
N CYS A 224 -2.74 -8.86 14.74
CA CYS A 224 -2.42 -10.14 15.40
C CYS A 224 -2.20 -10.03 16.92
N GLN A 225 -1.92 -8.83 17.45
CA GLN A 225 -1.85 -8.58 18.89
C GLN A 225 -3.22 -8.72 19.59
N ALA A 226 -4.31 -8.60 18.84
CA ALA A 226 -5.69 -8.60 19.33
C ALA A 226 -6.58 -9.70 18.72
N LEU A 227 -6.03 -10.57 17.85
CA LEU A 227 -6.79 -11.60 17.13
C LEU A 227 -6.86 -12.96 17.85
N GLY A 228 -6.40 -13.04 19.11
CA GLY A 228 -6.51 -14.24 19.94
C GLY A 228 -5.23 -14.74 20.62
N PRO A 229 -4.02 -14.69 20.02
CA PRO A 229 -2.83 -15.23 20.70
C PRO A 229 -2.48 -14.38 21.93
N ARG A 230 -1.64 -14.93 22.82
CA ARG A 230 -0.99 -14.11 23.85
C ARG A 230 -0.15 -13.04 23.15
N LEU A 231 -0.08 -11.84 23.71
CA LEU A 231 0.66 -10.73 23.10
C LEU A 231 2.11 -11.11 22.71
N ARG A 232 2.81 -11.87 23.56
CA ARG A 232 4.18 -12.38 23.31
C ARG A 232 4.28 -13.28 22.08
N ASP A 233 3.22 -14.00 21.73
CA ASP A 233 3.22 -14.96 20.62
C ASP A 233 2.62 -14.35 19.34
N SER A 234 2.18 -13.08 19.38
CA SER A 234 1.46 -12.45 18.27
C SER A 234 2.26 -12.36 16.97
N GLN A 235 3.58 -12.17 17.05
CA GLN A 235 4.46 -12.12 15.88
C GLN A 235 4.60 -13.48 15.21
N ILE A 236 4.86 -14.53 16.00
CA ILE A 236 4.91 -15.92 15.53
C ILE A 236 3.58 -16.29 14.87
N PHE A 237 2.48 -16.00 15.55
CA PHE A 237 1.12 -16.24 15.04
C PHE A 237 0.88 -15.54 13.69
N ALA A 238 1.33 -14.28 13.54
CA ALA A 238 1.20 -13.54 12.29
C ALA A 238 1.96 -14.23 11.14
N PHE A 239 3.20 -14.66 11.38
CA PHE A 239 4.01 -15.35 10.38
C PHE A 239 3.44 -16.72 10.01
N GLU A 240 2.98 -17.50 10.98
CA GLU A 240 2.32 -18.79 10.71
C GLU A 240 1.03 -18.62 9.91
N SER A 241 0.21 -17.64 10.25
CA SER A 241 -1.05 -17.34 9.56
C SER A 241 -0.81 -16.90 8.10
N TRP A 242 0.24 -16.11 7.87
CA TRP A 242 0.66 -15.67 6.54
C TRP A 242 1.20 -16.85 5.70
N ALA A 243 2.09 -17.64 6.30
CA ALA A 243 2.63 -18.86 5.72
C ALA A 243 1.53 -19.87 5.34
N LYS A 244 0.52 -20.03 6.20
CA LYS A 244 -0.62 -20.90 5.95
C LYS A 244 -1.47 -20.41 4.78
N GLU A 245 -1.60 -19.09 4.62
CA GLU A 245 -2.36 -18.49 3.53
C GLU A 245 -1.68 -18.70 2.17
N TYR A 246 -0.39 -18.36 2.11
CA TYR A 246 0.35 -18.18 0.85
C TYR A 246 1.32 -19.30 0.52
N ARG A 247 1.59 -20.22 1.45
CA ARG A 247 2.36 -21.44 1.20
C ARG A 247 3.72 -21.20 0.52
N GLY A 248 4.40 -20.11 0.92
CA GLY A 248 5.70 -19.70 0.39
C GLY A 248 5.63 -18.50 -0.57
N ASP A 249 4.47 -18.19 -1.14
CA ASP A 249 4.29 -16.92 -1.85
C ASP A 249 4.36 -15.72 -0.90
N LEU A 250 4.75 -14.56 -1.44
CA LEU A 250 4.82 -13.29 -0.70
C LEU A 250 5.69 -13.40 0.57
N GLY A 251 6.81 -14.12 0.47
CA GLY A 251 7.69 -14.52 1.57
C GLY A 251 8.63 -13.43 2.10
N ILE A 252 8.24 -12.16 2.12
CA ILE A 252 9.04 -11.10 2.74
C ILE A 252 8.42 -10.66 4.07
N ALA A 253 9.11 -10.96 5.17
CA ALA A 253 8.66 -10.65 6.52
C ALA A 253 8.99 -9.20 6.92
N LEU A 254 8.10 -8.55 7.67
CA LEU A 254 8.35 -7.22 8.23
C LEU A 254 8.96 -7.34 9.63
N SER A 255 10.07 -6.66 9.90
CA SER A 255 10.93 -6.99 11.06
C SER A 255 10.85 -6.02 12.24
N ASP A 256 10.08 -4.94 12.16
CA ASP A 256 10.22 -3.80 13.08
C ASP A 256 8.93 -3.41 13.83
N VAL A 257 7.87 -4.21 13.76
CA VAL A 257 6.58 -3.91 14.41
C VAL A 257 6.71 -3.82 15.95
N TYR A 258 7.56 -4.67 16.53
CA TYR A 258 7.81 -4.73 17.98
C TYR A 258 9.24 -4.32 18.35
N GLY A 259 10.09 -4.10 17.35
CA GLY A 259 11.53 -3.93 17.47
C GLY A 259 12.33 -5.13 16.94
N PHE A 260 13.46 -4.83 16.30
CA PHE A 260 14.25 -5.81 15.55
C PHE A 260 14.76 -6.99 16.41
N ASN A 261 15.17 -6.73 17.66
CA ASN A 261 15.60 -7.81 18.56
C ASN A 261 14.48 -8.80 18.92
N ALA A 262 13.22 -8.35 18.94
CA ALA A 262 12.08 -9.24 19.14
C ALA A 262 11.84 -10.09 17.89
N PHE A 263 11.90 -9.48 16.71
CA PHE A 263 11.87 -10.19 15.43
C PHE A 263 12.92 -11.30 15.37
N LEU A 264 14.20 -11.01 15.65
CA LEU A 264 15.27 -12.02 15.57
C LEU A 264 15.08 -13.20 16.54
N ARG A 265 14.47 -12.97 17.71
CA ARG A 265 14.19 -14.06 18.67
C ARG A 265 13.08 -15.00 18.20
N ASP A 266 12.10 -14.46 17.50
CA ASP A 266 10.93 -15.20 17.03
C ASP A 266 11.13 -15.78 15.63
N PHE A 267 12.03 -15.19 14.82
CA PHE A 267 12.34 -15.62 13.46
C PHE A 267 13.34 -16.78 13.46
N ASP A 268 12.90 -17.91 14.01
CA ASP A 268 13.68 -19.12 14.16
C ASP A 268 14.01 -19.82 12.82
N LEU A 269 14.62 -21.01 12.88
CA LEU A 269 15.00 -21.77 11.69
C LEU A 269 13.81 -22.16 10.81
N TYR A 270 12.62 -22.33 11.39
CA TYR A 270 11.41 -22.65 10.62
C TYR A 270 11.03 -21.47 9.73
N PHE A 271 10.95 -20.26 10.28
CA PHE A 271 10.63 -19.08 9.48
C PHE A 271 11.75 -18.67 8.53
N CYS A 272 13.03 -18.76 8.95
CA CYS A 272 14.18 -18.49 8.09
C CYS A 272 14.21 -19.35 6.82
N LYS A 273 13.72 -20.60 6.89
CA LYS A 273 13.64 -21.49 5.72
C LYS A 273 12.42 -21.25 4.83
N LEU A 274 11.40 -20.60 5.37
CA LEU A 274 10.11 -20.43 4.71
C LEU A 274 9.96 -19.07 4.01
N PHE A 275 10.48 -18.02 4.62
CA PHE A 275 10.46 -16.67 4.07
C PHE A 275 11.72 -16.44 3.21
N ASP A 276 11.54 -15.79 2.06
CA ASP A 276 12.61 -15.41 1.13
C ASP A 276 13.51 -14.28 1.67
N GLY A 277 13.01 -13.54 2.67
CA GLY A 277 13.78 -12.48 3.30
C GLY A 277 12.95 -11.61 4.25
N ALA A 278 13.52 -10.46 4.61
CA ALA A 278 12.89 -9.48 5.48
C ALA A 278 12.94 -8.07 4.87
N ARG A 279 12.04 -7.19 5.31
CA ARG A 279 11.96 -5.78 4.92
C ARG A 279 12.40 -4.87 6.07
N HIS A 280 13.41 -4.06 5.81
CA HIS A 280 13.79 -2.93 6.64
C HIS A 280 12.83 -1.74 6.39
N ASP A 281 12.26 -1.18 7.46
CA ASP A 281 11.40 0.03 7.40
C ASP A 281 11.74 1.07 8.48
N SER A 282 12.60 0.74 9.46
CA SER A 282 13.08 1.69 10.46
C SER A 282 14.42 1.27 11.07
N GLY A 283 15.19 2.27 11.50
CA GLY A 283 16.55 2.08 12.03
C GLY A 283 17.64 2.41 11.00
N ASP A 284 18.88 2.12 11.37
CA ASP A 284 20.03 2.23 10.47
C ASP A 284 20.10 0.98 9.56
N PRO A 285 20.05 1.15 8.23
CA PRO A 285 19.98 0.01 7.31
C PRO A 285 21.26 -0.85 7.31
N PHE A 286 22.42 -0.29 7.65
CA PHE A 286 23.68 -1.03 7.70
C PHE A 286 23.80 -1.90 8.95
N SER A 287 23.25 -1.44 10.08
CA SER A 287 23.17 -2.21 11.31
C SER A 287 22.08 -3.28 11.26
N TRP A 288 21.03 -3.06 10.45
CA TRP A 288 19.95 -4.00 10.26
C TRP A 288 20.32 -5.18 9.34
N GLY A 289 21.09 -4.91 8.27
CA GLY A 289 21.50 -5.89 7.25
C GLY A 289 22.67 -6.75 7.68
#